data_AF-A0A5J4PIJ3-F1
#
_entry.id   AF-A0A5J4PIJ3-F1
#
_cell.length_a   1.000
_cell.length_b   1.000
_cell.length_c   1.000
_cell.angle_alpha   90.00
_cell.angle_beta   90.00
_cell.angle_gamma   90.00
#
_symmetry.space_group_name_H-M   'P 1'
#
loop_
_entity.id
_entity.type
_entity.pdbx_description
1 polymer ?
#
loop_
_entity_poly.entity_id
_entity_poly.type
_entity_poly.pdbx_seq_one_letter_code
_entity_poly.pdbx_strand_id
1 'polypeptide(L)'
;GNKVFKNGMLFCGNSSGKLKGEITFIHASSNTKTMDISLTAQAKNDTIGIMVDWGNSSMTASNGKLSALTAFSRSKEKTFPLKTVIDVKETDITIGNEVWRVHPSQIIMADSGKVHIDNFYFSHESQYARVNGDVSKNEKDTIQVDLKDVNIGYIFNITNLKVDFDGIASGRGYLNRKSSGETMVKSLFSVKNLTFNNSLLGDANMEGEWDQKRKAIYLNAQIKEQNISHSRVTGYIYLLKPNDGLDLEIQADNLNIHFLLRAEIITNKGLYLVTFIG
;
A
#
# COMPACT_ATOMS: atom_id res chain seq x y z
N GLY A 1 -6.21 1.20 -26.11
CA GLY A 1 -7.21 0.12 -26.05
C GLY A 1 -8.44 0.65 -25.36
N ASN A 2 -9.62 0.51 -25.98
CA ASN A 2 -10.88 0.96 -25.41
C ASN A 2 -11.21 0.15 -24.15
N LYS A 3 -11.23 0.82 -22.99
CA LYS A 3 -11.77 0.27 -21.75
C LYS A 3 -13.29 0.31 -21.86
N VAL A 4 -13.96 -0.84 -21.70
CA VAL A 4 -15.42 -0.94 -21.87
C VAL A 4 -16.03 -1.52 -20.60
N PHE A 5 -16.98 -0.78 -20.02
CA PHE A 5 -17.86 -1.30 -18.97
C PHE A 5 -18.87 -2.25 -19.61
N LYS A 6 -18.91 -3.50 -19.15
CA LYS A 6 -19.80 -4.53 -19.74
C LYS A 6 -21.16 -4.55 -19.07
N ASN A 7 -21.19 -4.54 -17.74
CA ASN A 7 -22.44 -4.59 -16.97
C ASN A 7 -22.24 -4.01 -15.56
N GLY A 8 -23.33 -3.50 -14.98
CA GLY A 8 -23.38 -2.98 -13.63
C GLY A 8 -24.75 -3.21 -13.02
N MET A 9 -24.80 -3.69 -11.78
CA MET A 9 -26.04 -3.83 -11.02
C MET A 9 -25.90 -3.13 -9.68
N LEU A 10 -26.94 -2.37 -9.30
CA LEU A 10 -27.06 -1.75 -7.98
C LEU A 10 -28.39 -2.20 -7.37
N PHE A 11 -28.32 -2.83 -6.21
CA PHE A 11 -29.48 -3.10 -5.37
C PHE A 11 -29.35 -2.32 -4.07
N CYS A 12 -30.44 -1.70 -3.63
CA CYS A 12 -30.54 -1.09 -2.30
C CYS A 12 -31.94 -1.37 -1.76
N GLY A 13 -32.01 -1.94 -0.56
CA GLY A 13 -33.30 -2.28 0.04
C GLY A 13 -33.22 -2.44 1.54
N ASN A 14 -34.38 -2.32 2.20
CA ASN A 14 -34.54 -2.49 3.64
C ASN A 14 -35.71 -3.44 3.94
N SER A 15 -35.65 -4.66 3.41
CA SER A 15 -36.75 -5.63 3.50
C SER A 15 -36.79 -6.43 4.81
N SER A 16 -35.74 -6.38 5.64
CA SER A 16 -35.60 -7.20 6.86
C SER A 16 -35.15 -6.40 8.11
N GLY A 17 -35.40 -5.09 8.12
CA GLY A 17 -34.87 -4.19 9.15
C GLY A 17 -33.34 -4.11 9.10
N LYS A 18 -32.77 -4.38 7.92
CA LYS A 18 -31.35 -4.33 7.55
C LYS A 18 -31.29 -3.53 6.26
N LEU A 19 -30.57 -2.43 6.23
CA LEU A 19 -30.27 -1.76 4.98
C LEU A 19 -29.20 -2.58 4.26
N LYS A 20 -29.52 -3.11 3.09
CA LYS A 20 -28.62 -3.90 2.26
C LYS A 20 -28.37 -3.17 0.95
N GLY A 21 -27.10 -2.94 0.64
CA GLY A 21 -26.62 -2.46 -0.64
C GLY A 21 -25.78 -3.54 -1.32
N GLU A 22 -25.99 -3.77 -2.60
CA GLU A 22 -25.14 -4.63 -3.42
C GLU A 22 -24.78 -3.90 -4.70
N ILE A 23 -23.51 -3.94 -5.06
CA ILE A 23 -23.00 -3.38 -6.30
C ILE A 23 -22.13 -4.43 -6.98
N THR A 24 -22.39 -4.71 -8.25
CA THR A 24 -21.55 -5.59 -9.05
C THR A 24 -21.13 -4.87 -10.32
N PHE A 25 -19.85 -4.95 -10.67
CA PHE A 25 -19.24 -4.33 -11.83
C PHE A 25 -18.42 -5.33 -12.61
N ILE A 26 -18.56 -5.30 -13.94
CA ILE A 26 -17.72 -6.06 -14.87
C ILE A 26 -17.01 -5.09 -15.80
N HIS A 27 -15.68 -5.04 -15.69
CA HIS A 27 -14.82 -4.22 -16.53
C HIS A 27 -14.03 -5.09 -17.52
N ALA A 28 -14.05 -4.74 -18.80
CA ALA A 28 -13.24 -5.41 -19.81
C ALA A 28 -12.10 -4.49 -20.29
N SER A 29 -10.86 -4.94 -20.11
CA SER A 29 -9.67 -4.25 -20.65
C SER A 29 -9.33 -4.69 -22.08
N SER A 30 -9.79 -5.87 -22.49
CA SER A 30 -9.74 -6.40 -23.87
C SER A 30 -10.83 -7.47 -24.04
N ASN A 31 -11.01 -8.01 -25.25
CA ASN A 31 -11.98 -9.08 -25.52
C ASN A 31 -11.76 -10.35 -24.68
N THR A 32 -10.55 -10.57 -24.17
CA THR A 32 -10.15 -11.77 -23.42
C THR A 32 -9.82 -11.52 -21.94
N LYS A 33 -9.83 -10.26 -21.50
CA LYS A 33 -9.50 -9.87 -20.11
C LYS A 33 -10.64 -9.10 -19.48
N THR A 34 -11.31 -9.74 -18.53
CA THR A 34 -12.36 -9.14 -17.68
C THR A 34 -11.93 -9.12 -16.23
N MET A 35 -12.41 -8.11 -15.52
CA MET A 35 -12.32 -7.97 -14.08
C MET A 35 -13.72 -7.81 -13.54
N ASP A 36 -14.11 -8.71 -12.66
CA ASP A 36 -15.39 -8.74 -11.97
C ASP A 36 -15.16 -8.26 -10.53
N ILE A 37 -15.97 -7.32 -10.08
CA ILE A 37 -15.93 -6.80 -8.71
C ILE A 37 -17.35 -6.80 -8.15
N SER A 38 -17.54 -7.36 -6.96
CA SER A 38 -18.77 -7.32 -6.20
C SER A 38 -18.53 -6.69 -4.83
N LEU A 39 -19.38 -5.75 -4.44
CA LEU A 39 -19.41 -5.12 -3.13
C LEU A 39 -20.78 -5.35 -2.52
N THR A 40 -20.82 -6.00 -1.37
CA THR A 40 -22.02 -6.11 -0.54
C THR A 40 -21.81 -5.35 0.75
N ALA A 41 -22.74 -4.47 1.08
CA ALA A 41 -22.78 -3.73 2.34
C ALA A 41 -24.10 -3.98 3.06
N GLN A 42 -24.05 -4.26 4.36
CA GLN A 42 -25.23 -4.50 5.19
C GLN A 42 -25.11 -3.69 6.47
N ALA A 43 -26.09 -2.82 6.73
CA ALA A 43 -26.14 -1.98 7.92
C ALA A 43 -27.34 -2.34 8.80
N LYS A 44 -27.08 -2.57 10.10
CA LYS A 44 -28.09 -2.80 11.14
C LYS A 44 -27.51 -2.52 12.52
N ASN A 45 -28.30 -1.96 13.43
CA ASN A 45 -27.96 -1.85 14.86
C ASN A 45 -26.55 -1.30 15.10
N ASP A 46 -26.24 -0.13 14.55
CA ASP A 46 -24.93 0.52 14.66
C ASP A 46 -23.74 -0.33 14.17
N THR A 47 -24.01 -1.31 13.30
CA THR A 47 -22.99 -2.09 12.62
C THR A 47 -23.13 -1.99 11.11
N ILE A 48 -22.00 -2.03 10.42
CA ILE A 48 -21.88 -2.12 8.96
C ILE A 48 -20.97 -3.30 8.64
N GLY A 49 -21.51 -4.33 8.01
CA GLY A 49 -20.76 -5.41 7.40
C GLY A 49 -20.47 -5.08 5.94
N ILE A 50 -19.22 -5.17 5.52
CA ILE A 50 -18.79 -5.00 4.13
C ILE A 50 -18.12 -6.30 3.66
N MET A 51 -18.41 -6.69 2.43
CA MET A 51 -17.76 -7.77 1.73
C MET A 51 -17.44 -7.31 0.32
N VAL A 52 -16.16 -7.35 -0.04
CA VAL A 52 -15.67 -7.12 -1.40
C VAL A 52 -15.18 -8.45 -1.95
N ASP A 53 -15.57 -8.77 -3.17
CA ASP A 53 -15.13 -9.94 -3.93
C ASP A 53 -14.64 -9.45 -5.28
N TRP A 54 -13.48 -9.89 -5.72
CA TRP A 54 -12.97 -9.57 -7.04
C TRP A 54 -12.33 -10.78 -7.71
N GLY A 55 -12.45 -10.82 -9.02
CA GLY A 55 -11.83 -11.82 -9.87
C GLY A 55 -11.38 -11.22 -11.19
N ASN A 56 -10.28 -11.71 -11.73
CA ASN A 56 -9.76 -11.33 -13.04
C ASN A 56 -9.53 -12.61 -13.87
N SER A 57 -9.92 -12.56 -15.15
CA SER A 57 -9.87 -13.71 -16.05
C SER A 57 -8.49 -13.96 -16.70
N SER A 58 -7.45 -13.21 -16.33
CA SER A 58 -6.09 -13.33 -16.90
C SER A 58 -5.15 -14.18 -16.04
N MET A 59 -4.12 -14.78 -16.65
CA MET A 59 -3.13 -15.65 -15.96
C MET A 59 -2.30 -14.96 -14.86
N THR A 60 -2.31 -13.62 -14.79
CA THR A 60 -1.64 -12.82 -13.74
C THR A 60 -2.66 -12.20 -12.78
N ALA A 61 -3.84 -12.79 -12.67
CA ALA A 61 -4.96 -12.23 -11.92
C ALA A 61 -4.70 -12.20 -10.43
N SER A 62 -5.13 -11.11 -9.80
CA SER A 62 -5.48 -11.13 -8.38
C SER A 62 -6.96 -11.42 -8.27
N ASN A 63 -7.29 -12.43 -7.46
CA ASN A 63 -8.66 -12.79 -7.10
C ASN A 63 -8.72 -12.84 -5.59
N GLY A 64 -9.83 -12.43 -5.00
CA GLY A 64 -9.89 -12.46 -3.56
C GLY A 64 -11.22 -12.00 -3.03
N LYS A 65 -11.35 -12.22 -1.72
CA LYS A 65 -12.46 -11.73 -0.94
C LYS A 65 -11.87 -10.95 0.22
N LEU A 66 -12.55 -9.90 0.64
CA LEU A 66 -12.26 -9.16 1.86
C LEU A 66 -13.56 -8.89 2.58
N SER A 67 -13.61 -9.18 3.88
CA SER A 67 -14.79 -8.96 4.69
C SER A 67 -14.41 -8.26 5.98
N ALA A 68 -15.20 -7.26 6.36
CA ALA A 68 -15.02 -6.53 7.60
C ALA A 68 -16.37 -6.23 8.25
N LEU A 69 -16.42 -6.30 9.57
CA LEU A 69 -17.56 -5.85 10.38
C LEU A 69 -17.13 -4.61 11.15
N THR A 70 -17.79 -3.50 10.90
CA THR A 70 -17.58 -2.25 11.61
C THR A 70 -18.70 -2.04 12.61
N ALA A 71 -18.38 -1.78 13.88
CA ALA A 71 -19.32 -1.42 14.93
C ALA A 71 -19.06 0.00 15.42
N PHE A 72 -20.13 0.75 15.63
CA PHE A 72 -20.10 2.13 16.07
C PHE A 72 -20.70 2.25 17.46
N SER A 73 -20.07 3.07 18.31
CA SER A 73 -20.61 3.39 19.63
C SER A 73 -20.30 4.84 19.98
N ARG A 74 -21.25 5.50 20.66
CA ARG A 74 -21.09 6.88 21.12
C ARG A 74 -21.12 6.91 22.64
N SER A 75 -20.23 7.68 23.24
CA SER A 75 -20.30 7.99 24.67
C SER A 75 -21.61 8.73 24.97
N LYS A 76 -22.12 8.59 26.22
CA LYS A 76 -23.31 9.34 26.68
C LYS A 76 -23.08 10.85 26.63
N GLU A 77 -21.83 11.28 26.76
CA GLU A 77 -21.40 12.65 26.55
C GLU A 77 -21.20 12.90 25.04
N LYS A 78 -22.12 13.67 24.45
CA LYS A 78 -22.18 13.96 22.99
C LYS A 78 -20.98 14.77 22.44
N THR A 79 -20.02 15.10 23.30
CA THR A 79 -18.80 15.86 22.98
C THR A 79 -17.70 14.99 22.37
N PHE A 80 -17.76 13.67 22.57
CA PHE A 80 -16.74 12.75 22.08
C PHE A 80 -17.05 12.22 20.67
N PRO A 81 -16.03 12.08 19.80
CA PRO A 81 -16.18 11.49 18.48
C PRO A 81 -16.60 10.02 18.56
N LEU A 82 -17.13 9.51 17.45
CA LEU A 82 -17.68 8.17 17.35
C LEU A 82 -16.60 7.10 17.53
N LYS A 83 -16.70 6.27 18.58
CA LYS A 83 -15.84 5.09 18.71
C LYS A 83 -16.22 4.10 17.62
N THR A 84 -15.22 3.67 16.86
CA THR A 84 -15.39 2.77 15.73
C THR A 84 -14.47 1.57 15.91
N VAL A 85 -15.02 0.36 15.84
CA VAL A 85 -14.29 -0.90 15.92
C VAL A 85 -14.47 -1.62 14.60
N ILE A 86 -13.38 -1.98 13.93
CA ILE A 86 -13.38 -2.69 12.65
C ILE A 86 -12.76 -4.06 12.88
N ASP A 87 -13.56 -5.11 12.73
CA ASP A 87 -13.10 -6.50 12.73
C ASP A 87 -12.90 -6.97 11.30
N VAL A 88 -11.65 -7.16 10.89
CA VAL A 88 -11.31 -7.79 9.61
C VAL A 88 -11.44 -9.30 9.77
N LYS A 89 -12.13 -9.95 8.84
CA LYS A 89 -12.35 -11.39 8.86
C LYS A 89 -11.27 -12.11 8.07
N GLU A 90 -10.97 -13.33 8.52
CA GLU A 90 -10.04 -14.22 7.81
C GLU A 90 -10.55 -14.51 6.40
N THR A 91 -9.62 -14.46 5.44
CA THR A 91 -9.93 -14.73 4.04
C THR A 91 -8.64 -14.92 3.24
N ASP A 92 -8.74 -15.64 2.13
CA ASP A 92 -7.63 -15.85 1.22
C ASP A 92 -7.76 -14.91 0.00
N ILE A 93 -6.60 -14.40 -0.43
CA ILE A 93 -6.41 -13.60 -1.62
C ILE A 93 -5.35 -14.28 -2.48
N THR A 94 -5.68 -14.57 -3.73
CA THR A 94 -4.70 -15.04 -4.71
C THR A 94 -4.06 -13.84 -5.40
N ILE A 95 -2.74 -13.81 -5.47
CA ILE A 95 -1.94 -12.82 -6.21
C ILE A 95 -1.05 -13.60 -7.17
N GLY A 96 -1.34 -13.53 -8.47
CA GLY A 96 -0.66 -14.38 -9.45
C GLY A 96 -0.96 -15.86 -9.17
N ASN A 97 0.06 -16.62 -8.78
CA ASN A 97 -0.07 -18.04 -8.41
C ASN A 97 0.04 -18.29 -6.90
N GLU A 98 0.21 -17.24 -6.10
CA GLU A 98 0.39 -17.36 -4.65
C GLU A 98 -0.93 -17.13 -3.92
N VAL A 99 -1.20 -17.94 -2.90
CA VAL A 99 -2.33 -17.75 -1.99
C VAL A 99 -1.83 -17.07 -0.73
N TRP A 100 -2.27 -15.84 -0.53
CA TRP A 100 -2.01 -15.04 0.65
C TRP A 100 -3.23 -15.07 1.58
N ARG A 101 -2.98 -15.17 2.88
CA ARG A 101 -4.01 -15.18 3.91
C ARG A 101 -4.07 -13.83 4.61
N VAL A 102 -5.24 -13.22 4.64
CA VAL A 102 -5.59 -12.16 5.58
C VAL A 102 -6.04 -12.83 6.87
N HIS A 103 -5.38 -12.52 7.98
CA HIS A 103 -5.74 -13.05 9.28
C HIS A 103 -6.76 -12.16 9.99
N PRO A 104 -7.49 -12.69 10.99
CA PRO A 104 -8.33 -11.86 11.86
C PRO A 104 -7.52 -10.73 12.48
N SER A 105 -8.05 -9.51 12.38
CA SER A 105 -7.45 -8.31 12.95
C SER A 105 -8.50 -7.33 13.40
N GLN A 106 -8.12 -6.44 14.32
CA GLN A 106 -9.01 -5.41 14.84
C GLN A 106 -8.36 -4.03 14.75
N ILE A 107 -9.15 -3.06 14.27
CA ILE A 107 -8.75 -1.65 14.27
C ILE A 107 -9.75 -0.88 15.12
N ILE A 108 -9.27 -0.17 16.13
CA ILE A 108 -10.11 0.61 17.04
C ILE A 108 -9.74 2.08 16.90
N MET A 109 -10.70 2.89 16.46
CA MET A 109 -10.64 4.34 16.58
C MET A 109 -11.39 4.74 17.85
N ALA A 110 -10.65 5.15 18.87
CA ALA A 110 -11.20 5.61 20.14
C ALA A 110 -11.75 7.04 20.01
N ASP A 111 -12.64 7.38 20.93
CA ASP A 111 -13.17 8.73 21.15
C ASP A 111 -12.08 9.77 21.46
N SER A 112 -10.95 9.36 22.03
CA SER A 112 -9.79 10.26 22.22
C SER A 112 -9.08 10.65 20.91
N GLY A 113 -9.44 10.04 19.78
CA GLY A 113 -8.71 10.12 18.52
C GLY A 113 -7.52 9.16 18.45
N LYS A 114 -7.30 8.32 19.48
CA LYS A 114 -6.32 7.24 19.45
C LYS A 114 -6.77 6.16 18.45
N VAL A 115 -5.85 5.70 17.62
CA VAL A 115 -6.05 4.53 16.75
C VAL A 115 -5.20 3.39 17.29
N HIS A 116 -5.82 2.24 17.50
CA HIS A 116 -5.18 0.99 17.89
C HIS A 116 -5.34 -0.02 16.75
N ILE A 117 -4.25 -0.71 16.39
CA ILE A 117 -4.24 -1.80 15.41
C ILE A 117 -3.73 -3.05 16.10
N ASP A 118 -4.58 -4.07 16.15
CA ASP A 118 -4.26 -5.39 16.63
C ASP A 118 -4.17 -6.36 15.45
N ASN A 119 -2.96 -6.83 15.20
CA ASN A 119 -2.64 -7.95 14.33
C ASN A 119 -3.15 -7.84 12.88
N PHE A 120 -3.09 -6.66 12.26
CA PHE A 120 -3.36 -6.57 10.82
C PHE A 120 -2.26 -7.33 10.08
N TYR A 121 -2.55 -8.56 9.65
CA TYR A 121 -1.55 -9.55 9.26
C TYR A 121 -1.96 -10.22 7.96
N PHE A 122 -1.05 -10.13 6.98
CA PHE A 122 -1.20 -10.67 5.64
C PHE A 122 0.02 -11.54 5.35
N SER A 123 -0.18 -12.83 5.06
CA SER A 123 0.94 -13.78 4.98
C SER A 123 0.80 -14.81 3.88
N HIS A 124 1.92 -15.24 3.33
CA HIS A 124 2.03 -16.40 2.46
C HIS A 124 3.23 -17.24 2.91
N GLU A 125 2.99 -18.48 3.33
CA GLU A 125 4.01 -19.34 3.93
C GLU A 125 4.80 -18.63 5.04
N SER A 126 6.09 -18.35 4.79
CA SER A 126 6.97 -17.66 5.73
C SER A 126 7.11 -16.16 5.48
N GLN A 127 6.50 -15.64 4.41
CA GLN A 127 6.46 -14.23 4.03
C GLN A 127 5.28 -13.53 4.70
N TYR A 128 5.45 -12.25 5.06
CA TYR A 128 4.34 -11.49 5.60
C TYR A 128 4.50 -9.96 5.56
N ALA A 129 3.34 -9.29 5.61
CA ALA A 129 3.21 -7.91 6.06
C ALA A 129 2.35 -7.87 7.33
N ARG A 130 2.84 -7.21 8.38
CA ARG A 130 2.14 -7.12 9.67
C ARG A 130 2.15 -5.69 10.19
N VAL A 131 1.01 -5.22 10.69
CA VAL A 131 0.87 -3.89 11.31
C VAL A 131 0.29 -4.04 12.71
N ASN A 132 0.94 -3.43 13.69
CA ASN A 132 0.50 -3.41 15.08
C ASN A 132 0.80 -2.06 15.72
N GLY A 133 0.10 -1.78 16.82
CA GLY A 133 0.45 -0.71 17.74
C GLY A 133 -0.59 0.39 17.78
N ASP A 134 -0.15 1.56 18.20
CA ASP A 134 -1.02 2.67 18.57
C ASP A 134 -0.55 3.97 17.93
N VAL A 135 -1.46 4.86 17.58
CA VAL A 135 -1.11 6.26 17.31
C VAL A 135 -2.08 7.18 18.02
N SER A 136 -1.55 8.16 18.74
CA SER A 136 -2.32 9.18 19.43
C SER A 136 -1.51 10.47 19.54
N LYS A 137 -1.92 11.39 20.44
CA LYS A 137 -1.11 12.57 20.79
C LYS A 137 0.08 12.24 21.70
N ASN A 138 0.14 11.03 22.24
CA ASN A 138 1.27 10.54 23.00
C ASN A 138 2.38 10.11 22.04
N GLU A 139 3.55 10.75 22.13
CA GLU A 139 4.67 10.53 21.20
C GLU A 139 5.30 9.14 21.34
N LYS A 140 5.02 8.44 22.45
CA LYS A 140 5.42 7.05 22.70
C LYS A 140 4.53 6.04 21.96
N ASP A 141 3.30 6.42 21.61
CA ASP A 141 2.41 5.56 20.84
C ASP A 141 2.96 5.49 19.40
N THR A 142 3.27 4.28 18.95
CA THR A 142 3.80 4.03 17.60
C THR A 142 3.06 2.89 16.93
N ILE A 143 2.68 3.09 15.67
CA ILE A 143 2.30 2.01 14.75
C ILE A 143 3.58 1.49 14.11
N GLN A 144 3.79 0.18 14.21
CA GLN A 144 4.88 -0.52 13.54
C GLN A 144 4.32 -1.30 12.36
N VAL A 145 4.96 -1.15 11.20
CA VAL A 145 4.84 -2.01 10.04
C VAL A 145 6.06 -2.93 10.02
N ASP A 146 5.85 -4.24 9.87
CA ASP A 146 6.88 -5.25 9.79
C ASP A 146 6.69 -6.08 8.52
N LEU A 147 7.71 -6.10 7.67
CA LEU A 147 7.71 -6.83 6.42
C LEU A 147 8.76 -7.93 6.49
N LYS A 148 8.40 -9.11 6.00
CA LYS A 148 9.31 -10.22 5.82
C LYS A 148 9.11 -10.82 4.43
N ASP A 149 10.16 -10.70 3.63
CA ASP A 149 10.33 -11.30 2.32
C ASP A 149 9.15 -11.00 1.37
N VAL A 150 8.62 -9.77 1.41
CA VAL A 150 7.48 -9.34 0.58
C VAL A 150 7.97 -8.77 -0.75
N ASN A 151 7.39 -9.21 -1.86
CA ASN A 151 7.67 -8.60 -3.17
C ASN A 151 7.15 -7.15 -3.25
N ILE A 152 8.04 -6.19 -3.48
CA ILE A 152 7.69 -4.75 -3.53
C ILE A 152 6.97 -4.34 -4.81
N GLY A 153 7.06 -5.12 -5.88
CA GLY A 153 6.32 -4.90 -7.12
C GLY A 153 4.81 -4.87 -6.87
N TYR A 154 4.30 -5.63 -5.90
CA TYR A 154 2.90 -5.55 -5.48
C TYR A 154 2.50 -4.15 -4.95
N ILE A 155 3.41 -3.48 -4.24
CA ILE A 155 3.17 -2.16 -3.65
C ILE A 155 3.23 -1.08 -4.73
N PHE A 156 4.26 -1.12 -5.58
CA PHE A 156 4.46 -0.11 -6.63
C PHE A 156 3.39 -0.15 -7.71
N ASN A 157 2.84 -1.33 -8.04
CA ASN A 157 1.73 -1.49 -8.98
C ASN A 157 0.44 -0.75 -8.56
N ILE A 158 0.28 -0.43 -7.27
CA ILE A 158 -0.86 0.33 -6.76
C ILE A 158 -0.62 1.85 -6.87
N THR A 159 0.64 2.27 -7.00
CA THR A 159 1.01 3.68 -7.15
C THR A 159 0.82 4.16 -8.58
N ASN A 160 0.71 5.47 -8.79
CA ASN A 160 0.65 6.08 -10.13
C ASN A 160 2.05 6.31 -10.75
N LEU A 161 3.10 5.76 -10.16
CA LEU A 161 4.47 5.96 -10.63
C LEU A 161 4.67 5.19 -11.94
N LYS A 162 5.23 5.84 -12.96
CA LYS A 162 5.52 5.24 -14.28
C LYS A 162 6.87 4.50 -14.29
N VAL A 163 7.22 3.87 -13.18
CA VAL A 163 8.47 3.11 -13.05
C VAL A 163 8.14 1.73 -12.53
N ASP A 164 8.88 0.74 -12.99
CA ASP A 164 8.72 -0.64 -12.60
C ASP A 164 9.82 -0.99 -11.60
N PHE A 165 9.42 -1.22 -10.34
CA PHE A 165 10.32 -1.65 -9.28
C PHE A 165 9.90 -3.04 -8.81
N ASP A 166 10.88 -3.93 -8.70
CA ASP A 166 10.70 -5.29 -8.17
C ASP A 166 11.84 -5.62 -7.19
N GLY A 167 11.64 -6.63 -6.36
CA GLY A 167 12.58 -7.06 -5.33
C GLY A 167 11.86 -7.57 -4.09
N ILE A 168 12.61 -8.25 -3.22
CA ILE A 168 12.07 -8.89 -2.01
C ILE A 168 12.46 -8.08 -0.77
N ALA A 169 11.50 -7.41 -0.14
CA ALA A 169 11.73 -6.52 0.99
C ALA A 169 11.46 -7.17 2.36
N SER A 170 12.38 -6.88 3.28
CA SER A 170 12.27 -7.20 4.70
C SER A 170 12.67 -5.97 5.53
N GLY A 171 11.99 -5.70 6.64
CA GLY A 171 12.35 -4.59 7.53
C GLY A 171 11.15 -3.96 8.21
N ARG A 172 11.36 -2.80 8.81
CA ARG A 172 10.36 -2.16 9.68
C ARG A 172 10.15 -0.69 9.35
N GLY A 173 8.88 -0.30 9.38
CA GLY A 173 8.43 1.09 9.38
C GLY A 173 7.78 1.45 10.70
N TYR A 174 7.89 2.71 11.10
CA TYR A 174 7.31 3.25 12.31
C TYR A 174 6.58 4.54 11.98
N LEU A 175 5.38 4.68 12.51
CA LEU A 175 4.57 5.89 12.42
C LEU A 175 4.16 6.31 13.82
N ASN A 176 4.46 7.55 14.18
CA ASN A 176 3.96 8.18 15.39
C ASN A 176 3.54 9.64 15.08
N ARG A 177 2.88 10.27 16.03
CA ARG A 177 2.44 11.67 15.92
C ARG A 177 2.95 12.44 17.13
N LYS A 178 3.58 13.59 16.86
CA LYS A 178 4.00 14.52 17.90
C LYS A 178 2.78 15.20 18.52
N SER A 179 2.95 15.68 19.73
CA SER A 179 1.97 16.51 20.44
C SER A 179 1.58 17.78 19.65
N SER A 180 2.48 18.30 18.81
CA SER A 180 2.25 19.41 17.87
C SER A 180 1.30 19.06 16.70
N GLY A 181 0.95 17.78 16.54
CA GLY A 181 0.14 17.27 15.42
C GLY A 181 0.95 16.83 14.20
N GLU A 182 2.27 17.03 14.21
CA GLU A 182 3.19 16.59 13.16
C GLU A 182 3.26 15.05 13.09
N THR A 183 3.09 14.49 11.90
CA THR A 183 3.24 13.06 11.66
C THR A 183 4.70 12.75 11.38
N MET A 184 5.23 11.76 12.09
CA MET A 184 6.58 11.25 11.89
C MET A 184 6.48 9.83 11.34
N VAL A 185 7.18 9.58 10.23
CA VAL A 185 7.33 8.24 9.67
C VAL A 185 8.81 8.00 9.43
N LYS A 186 9.30 6.85 9.87
CA LYS A 186 10.66 6.36 9.59
C LYS A 186 10.61 4.90 9.20
N SER A 187 11.44 4.50 8.26
CA SER A 187 11.54 3.10 7.85
C SER A 187 12.95 2.69 7.54
N LEU A 188 13.25 1.42 7.81
CA LEU A 188 14.49 0.74 7.46
C LEU A 188 14.12 -0.58 6.78
N PHE A 189 14.41 -0.68 5.49
CA PHE A 189 14.12 -1.87 4.69
C PHE A 189 15.38 -2.36 4.00
N SER A 190 15.53 -3.68 3.93
CA SER A 190 16.47 -4.36 3.05
C SER A 190 15.69 -4.99 1.92
N VAL A 191 16.13 -4.76 0.69
CA VAL A 191 15.49 -5.28 -0.53
C VAL A 191 16.52 -6.15 -1.25
N LYS A 192 16.21 -7.43 -1.43
CA LYS A 192 17.03 -8.34 -2.22
C LYS A 192 16.65 -8.29 -3.69
N ASN A 193 17.64 -8.38 -4.57
CA ASN A 193 17.45 -8.40 -6.03
C ASN A 193 16.58 -7.24 -6.53
N LEU A 194 16.86 -6.02 -6.04
CA LEU A 194 16.17 -4.82 -6.51
C LEU A 194 16.35 -4.68 -8.02
N THR A 195 15.24 -4.52 -8.73
CA THR A 195 15.25 -4.19 -10.14
C THR A 195 14.56 -2.85 -10.39
N PHE A 196 15.01 -2.15 -11.42
CA PHE A 196 14.40 -0.93 -11.94
C PHE A 196 14.19 -1.08 -13.44
N ASN A 197 12.96 -0.91 -13.91
CA ASN A 197 12.58 -1.08 -15.31
C ASN A 197 13.14 -2.38 -15.89
N ASN A 198 12.99 -3.51 -15.18
CA ASN A 198 13.48 -4.84 -15.55
C ASN A 198 15.02 -4.98 -15.66
N SER A 199 15.78 -4.07 -15.05
CA SER A 199 17.23 -4.17 -14.94
C SER A 199 17.63 -4.39 -13.48
N LEU A 200 18.42 -5.43 -13.22
CA LEU A 200 18.95 -5.72 -11.88
C LEU A 200 19.88 -4.59 -11.43
N LEU A 201 19.66 -4.10 -10.21
CA LEU A 201 20.52 -3.13 -9.53
C LEU A 201 21.33 -3.76 -8.40
N GLY A 202 20.86 -4.89 -7.85
CA GLY A 202 21.49 -5.61 -6.75
C GLY A 202 20.68 -5.54 -5.45
N ASP A 203 21.33 -5.76 -4.32
CA ASP A 203 20.70 -5.71 -3.01
C ASP A 203 20.76 -4.29 -2.45
N ALA A 204 19.68 -3.83 -1.82
CA ALA A 204 19.55 -2.48 -1.32
C ALA A 204 19.25 -2.43 0.18
N ASN A 205 19.83 -1.46 0.88
CA ASN A 205 19.39 -1.02 2.19
C ASN A 205 18.82 0.38 2.05
N MET A 206 17.59 0.58 2.49
CA MET A 206 16.80 1.79 2.24
C MET A 206 16.29 2.36 3.56
N GLU A 207 16.58 3.64 3.77
CA GLU A 207 16.03 4.45 4.83
C GLU A 207 14.98 5.39 4.22
N GLY A 208 13.81 5.48 4.86
CA GLY A 208 12.73 6.34 4.41
C GLY A 208 12.24 7.23 5.55
N GLU A 209 12.01 8.51 5.26
CA GLU A 209 11.44 9.45 6.23
C GLU A 209 10.33 10.30 5.59
N TRP A 210 9.23 10.53 6.31
CA TRP A 210 8.18 11.43 5.83
C TRP A 210 8.55 12.90 6.06
N ASP A 211 8.59 13.67 4.97
CA ASP A 211 8.72 15.13 4.99
C ASP A 211 7.31 15.76 4.88
N GLN A 212 6.77 16.18 6.02
CA GLN A 212 5.45 16.82 6.12
C GLN A 212 5.34 18.11 5.30
N LYS A 213 6.44 18.87 5.17
CA LYS A 213 6.44 20.16 4.47
C LYS A 213 6.36 19.94 2.96
N ARG A 214 7.15 18.99 2.45
CA ARG A 214 7.14 18.61 1.01
C ARG A 214 5.99 17.67 0.66
N LYS A 215 5.36 17.03 1.64
CA LYS A 215 4.37 15.96 1.47
C LYS A 215 4.94 14.82 0.63
N ALA A 216 6.16 14.42 0.96
CA ALA A 216 6.95 13.46 0.20
C ALA A 216 7.70 12.53 1.16
N ILE A 217 8.14 11.37 0.65
CA ILE A 217 9.03 10.47 1.38
C ILE A 217 10.45 10.82 0.94
N TYR A 218 11.28 11.26 1.88
CA TYR A 218 12.73 11.28 1.68
C TYR A 218 13.26 9.85 1.67
N LEU A 219 14.04 9.49 0.66
CA LEU A 219 14.69 8.20 0.49
C LEU A 219 16.20 8.40 0.60
N ASN A 220 16.85 7.50 1.33
CA ASN A 220 18.30 7.30 1.30
C ASN A 220 18.58 5.81 1.17
N ALA A 221 19.08 5.39 0.01
CA ALA A 221 19.34 3.98 -0.29
C ALA A 221 20.80 3.75 -0.65
N GLN A 222 21.35 2.65 -0.16
CA GLN A 222 22.61 2.06 -0.62
C GLN A 222 22.29 0.79 -1.39
N ILE A 223 22.75 0.69 -2.63
CA ILE A 223 22.49 -0.43 -3.53
C ILE A 223 23.82 -1.05 -3.94
N LYS A 224 23.91 -2.38 -3.89
CA LYS A 224 25.13 -3.12 -4.20
C LYS A 224 24.81 -4.37 -5.00
N GLU A 225 25.44 -4.46 -6.17
CA GLU A 225 25.55 -5.71 -6.91
C GLU A 225 26.91 -6.34 -6.59
N GLN A 226 26.93 -7.58 -6.10
CA GLN A 226 28.16 -8.22 -5.62
C GLN A 226 29.29 -8.17 -6.67
N ASN A 227 30.39 -7.50 -6.31
CA ASN A 227 31.60 -7.35 -7.13
C ASN A 227 31.40 -6.64 -8.48
N ILE A 228 30.25 -6.01 -8.71
CA ILE A 228 29.94 -5.35 -9.99
C ILE A 228 29.77 -3.86 -9.77
N SER A 229 28.79 -3.44 -8.97
CA SER A 229 28.40 -2.04 -8.83
C SER A 229 28.04 -1.66 -7.40
N HIS A 230 28.23 -0.38 -7.10
CA HIS A 230 27.76 0.25 -5.87
C HIS A 230 27.08 1.56 -6.23
N SER A 231 25.94 1.85 -5.62
CA SER A 231 25.21 3.09 -5.87
C SER A 231 24.55 3.61 -4.62
N ARG A 232 24.51 4.92 -4.50
CA ARG A 232 23.76 5.66 -3.50
C ARG A 232 22.65 6.43 -4.19
N VAL A 233 21.42 6.22 -3.73
CA VAL A 233 20.25 6.96 -4.21
C VAL A 233 19.70 7.79 -3.08
N THR A 234 19.57 9.09 -3.27
CA THR A 234 18.99 10.00 -2.29
C THR A 234 17.98 10.93 -2.95
N GLY A 235 16.90 11.28 -2.28
CA GLY A 235 15.95 12.24 -2.82
C GLY A 235 14.54 12.06 -2.28
N TYR A 236 13.53 12.44 -3.08
CA TYR A 236 12.14 12.47 -2.67
C TYR A 236 11.22 11.68 -3.61
N ILE A 237 10.33 10.90 -3.01
CA ILE A 237 9.23 10.20 -3.67
C ILE A 237 7.93 10.93 -3.36
N TYR A 238 7.25 11.42 -4.39
CA TYR A 238 5.96 12.08 -4.29
C TYR A 238 4.85 11.10 -4.72
N LEU A 239 3.96 10.75 -3.78
CA LEU A 239 2.90 9.76 -4.02
C LEU A 239 1.55 10.38 -4.42
N LEU A 240 1.40 11.70 -4.28
CA LEU A 240 0.11 12.40 -4.40
C LEU A 240 0.05 13.29 -5.65
N LYS A 241 -1.00 13.10 -6.46
CA LYS A 241 -1.33 14.00 -7.58
C LYS A 241 -1.60 15.43 -7.10
N PRO A 242 -1.30 16.46 -7.93
CA PRO A 242 -0.81 16.40 -9.31
C PRO A 242 0.73 16.42 -9.44
N ASN A 243 1.45 16.22 -8.33
CA ASN A 243 2.91 16.30 -8.28
C ASN A 243 3.52 14.93 -7.96
N ASP A 244 2.83 13.85 -8.32
CA ASP A 244 3.34 12.48 -8.19
C ASP A 244 4.56 12.30 -9.11
N GLY A 245 5.61 11.65 -8.60
CA GLY A 245 6.87 11.53 -9.31
C GLY A 245 8.05 11.23 -8.39
N LEU A 246 9.23 11.19 -9.00
CA LEU A 246 10.50 10.89 -8.35
C LEU A 246 11.45 12.06 -8.61
N ASP A 247 12.09 12.54 -7.54
CA ASP A 247 13.17 13.53 -7.57
C ASP A 247 14.36 12.89 -6.85
N LEU A 248 15.17 12.14 -7.59
CA LEU A 248 16.21 11.27 -7.05
C LEU A 248 17.57 11.62 -7.66
N GLU A 249 18.55 11.80 -6.79
CA GLU A 249 19.97 11.86 -7.11
C GLU A 249 20.58 10.46 -7.00
N ILE A 250 21.39 10.09 -7.99
CA ILE A 250 22.01 8.77 -8.08
C ILE A 250 23.51 8.96 -8.25
N GLN A 251 24.26 8.55 -7.23
CA GLN A 251 25.71 8.48 -7.25
C GLN A 251 26.09 7.02 -7.44
N ALA A 252 26.96 6.72 -8.40
CA ALA A 252 27.14 5.36 -8.85
C ALA A 252 28.53 5.05 -9.35
N ASP A 253 29.06 3.94 -8.85
CA ASP A 253 30.32 3.34 -9.28
C ASP A 253 30.00 2.07 -10.09
N ASN A 254 30.47 2.02 -11.33
CA ASN A 254 30.31 0.87 -12.23
C ASN A 254 28.85 0.43 -12.49
N LEU A 255 27.89 1.37 -12.51
CA LEU A 255 26.51 1.05 -12.90
C LEU A 255 26.46 0.53 -14.34
N ASN A 256 25.63 -0.50 -14.55
CA ASN A 256 25.37 -1.02 -15.87
C ASN A 256 24.79 0.08 -16.79
N ILE A 257 25.37 0.28 -17.97
CA ILE A 257 24.93 1.28 -18.96
C ILE A 257 23.45 1.15 -19.35
N HIS A 258 22.85 -0.04 -19.23
CA HIS A 258 21.42 -0.24 -19.42
C HIS A 258 20.55 0.56 -18.45
N PHE A 259 21.07 0.87 -17.25
CA PHE A 259 20.41 1.74 -16.28
C PHE A 259 20.31 3.17 -16.81
N LEU A 260 21.40 3.72 -17.35
CA LEU A 260 21.47 5.08 -17.89
C LEU A 260 20.49 5.28 -19.05
N LEU A 261 20.39 4.29 -19.93
CA LEU A 261 19.48 4.31 -21.09
C LEU A 261 17.99 4.20 -20.70
N ARG A 262 17.68 3.73 -19.48
CA ARG A 262 16.31 3.57 -18.96
C ARG A 262 15.95 4.58 -17.87
N ALA A 263 16.89 5.42 -17.46
CA ALA A 263 16.72 6.45 -16.43
C ALA A 263 16.24 7.81 -16.99
N GLU A 264 15.90 7.92 -18.28
CA GLU A 264 15.09 9.03 -18.79
C GLU A 264 13.68 8.95 -18.18
N ILE A 265 13.55 9.42 -16.95
CA ILE A 265 12.27 9.53 -16.25
C ILE A 265 11.53 10.72 -16.85
N ILE A 266 10.78 10.47 -17.94
CA ILE A 266 9.87 11.43 -18.54
C ILE A 266 8.72 11.69 -17.55
N THR A 267 8.78 12.78 -16.79
CA THR A 267 7.63 13.31 -16.04
C THR A 267 6.95 14.44 -16.82
N ASN A 268 5.64 14.55 -16.66
CA ASN A 268 4.76 15.45 -17.42
C ASN A 268 4.98 16.97 -17.14
N LYS A 269 5.99 17.35 -16.35
CA LYS A 269 6.21 18.74 -15.89
C LYS A 269 7.62 19.28 -16.10
N GLY A 270 8.48 18.61 -16.87
CA GLY A 270 9.82 19.08 -17.18
C GLY A 270 10.92 18.18 -16.61
N LEU A 271 12.12 18.36 -17.16
CA LEU A 271 13.32 17.59 -16.86
C LEU A 271 13.71 17.78 -15.39
N TYR A 272 13.44 16.79 -14.52
CA TYR A 272 14.17 16.69 -13.25
C TYR A 272 15.44 15.90 -13.56
N LEU A 273 16.59 16.56 -13.43
CA LEU A 273 17.89 15.95 -13.68
C LEU A 273 18.07 14.77 -12.74
N VAL A 274 18.11 13.55 -13.28
CA VAL A 274 18.97 12.52 -12.69
C VAL A 274 20.39 13.01 -12.93
N THR A 275 20.94 13.73 -11.97
CA THR A 275 22.32 14.22 -12.05
C THR A 275 23.22 13.04 -11.71
N PHE A 276 23.88 12.49 -12.72
CA PHE A 276 24.97 11.55 -12.52
C PHE A 276 26.21 12.36 -12.16
N ILE A 277 26.64 12.28 -10.90
CA ILE A 277 27.95 12.75 -10.49
C ILE A 277 28.86 11.52 -10.54
N GLY A 278 29.76 11.50 -11.52
CA GLY A 278 30.83 10.51 -11.64
C GLY A 278 32.11 10.94 -10.94
#